data_AF-A0A6L4ZJL4-F1
#
_entry.id   AF-A0A6L4ZJL4-F1
#
_cell.length_a   1.000
_cell.length_b   1.000
_cell.length_c   1.000
_cell.angle_alpha   90.00
_cell.angle_beta   90.00
_cell.angle_gamma   90.00
#
_symmetry.space_group_name_H-M   'P 1'
#
loop_
_entity.id
_entity.type
_entity.pdbx_description
1 polymer ?
#
loop_
_entity_poly.entity_id
_entity_poly.type
_entity_poly.pdbx_seq_one_letter_code
_entity_poly.pdbx_strand_id
1 'polypeptide(L)'
;LIHFENQAQYQTKFGERLFCYFARLFEKYRLPVYPVVIFSYNSPKTTESSNYKVEFPDLEVLNFNYQVVQLNRLNWKDYLNQTNPVASALMAKMQIAKADRPKVKLECLRMLATLKLNPAKTKLISGFIDTYLKLTASEEKLLQQNLDKINPIERKNVMEIVTSWMEKGIQQGLQQGLQQGLQQGELLIIKKQLNRKLGEIELTTIEKIEKLSTTKIEELAEAMLDFTSVLELEAWLEKNK
;
A
#
# COMPACT_ATOMS: atom_id res chain seq x y z
N LEU A 1 -14.27 6.67 22.89
CA LEU A 1 -13.63 6.85 21.56
C LEU A 1 -12.36 6.03 21.52
N ILE A 2 -12.13 5.21 20.50
CA ILE A 2 -10.84 4.53 20.31
C ILE A 2 -10.06 5.33 19.28
N HIS A 3 -8.87 5.81 19.65
CA HIS A 3 -7.94 6.42 18.71
C HIS A 3 -6.94 5.37 18.29
N PHE A 4 -6.90 5.06 16.99
CA PHE A 4 -6.04 4.03 16.44
C PHE A 4 -5.06 4.63 15.44
N GLU A 5 -3.78 4.34 15.61
CA GLU A 5 -2.72 4.83 14.73
C GLU A 5 -1.83 3.68 14.23
N ASN A 6 -1.51 3.67 12.94
CA ASN A 6 -0.55 2.73 12.35
C ASN A 6 0.72 3.48 11.97
N GLN A 7 1.85 3.00 12.48
CA GLN A 7 3.16 3.61 12.26
C GLN A 7 4.09 2.60 11.56
N ALA A 8 4.33 2.85 10.27
CA ALA A 8 5.14 1.98 9.41
C ALA A 8 6.64 2.33 9.39
N GLN A 9 7.02 3.47 9.97
CA GLN A 9 8.41 3.94 10.06
C GLN A 9 8.76 4.32 11.49
N TYR A 10 9.99 4.05 11.92
CA TYR A 10 10.44 4.43 13.26
C TYR A 10 10.57 5.96 13.40
N GLN A 11 10.10 6.52 14.51
CA GLN A 11 10.16 7.96 14.80
C GLN A 11 10.38 8.21 16.30
N THR A 12 11.37 9.05 16.64
CA THR A 12 11.81 9.27 18.02
C THR A 12 10.81 10.06 18.87
N LYS A 13 9.98 10.93 18.28
CA LYS A 13 8.98 11.76 18.97
C LYS A 13 7.55 11.26 18.78
N PHE A 14 7.36 9.96 18.56
CA PHE A 14 6.04 9.40 18.29
C PHE A 14 5.04 9.62 19.44
N GLY A 15 5.47 9.38 20.69
CA GLY A 15 4.60 9.54 21.86
C GLY A 15 4.07 10.97 22.06
N GLU A 16 4.91 11.98 21.79
CA GLU A 16 4.52 13.40 21.80
C GLU A 16 3.44 13.69 20.75
N ARG A 17 3.62 13.18 19.52
CA ARG A 17 2.62 13.33 18.44
C ARG A 17 1.30 12.66 18.80
N LEU A 18 1.36 11.45 19.35
CA LEU A 18 0.16 10.70 19.75
C LEU A 18 -0.60 11.43 20.87
N PHE A 19 0.11 12.05 21.82
CA PHE A 19 -0.48 12.92 22.84
C PHE A 19 -1.21 14.11 22.20
N CYS A 20 -0.60 14.80 21.23
CA CYS A 20 -1.24 15.91 20.52
C CYS A 20 -2.55 15.48 19.84
N TYR A 21 -2.60 14.28 19.24
CA TYR A 21 -3.83 13.75 18.66
C TYR A 21 -4.88 13.41 19.70
N PHE A 22 -4.48 12.76 20.79
CA PHE A 22 -5.35 12.49 21.93
C PHE A 22 -5.97 13.78 22.47
N ALA A 23 -5.17 14.83 22.72
CA ALA A 23 -5.62 16.08 23.27
C ALA A 23 -6.66 16.76 22.37
N ARG A 24 -6.41 16.80 21.04
CA ARG A 24 -7.37 17.33 20.06
C ARG A 24 -8.68 16.55 20.03
N LEU A 25 -8.62 15.23 20.09
CA LEU A 25 -9.81 14.38 20.12
C LEU A 25 -10.60 14.58 21.42
N PHE A 26 -9.90 14.62 22.55
CA PHE A 26 -10.51 14.83 23.85
C PHE A 26 -11.17 16.21 23.95
N GLU A 27 -10.50 17.26 23.49
CA GLU A 27 -11.02 18.62 23.45
C GLU A 27 -12.30 18.71 22.60
N LYS A 28 -12.26 18.13 21.38
CA LYS A 28 -13.38 18.19 20.43
C LYS A 28 -14.60 17.40 20.88
N TYR A 29 -14.39 16.18 21.38
CA TYR A 29 -15.50 15.25 21.64
C TYR A 29 -15.89 15.15 23.12
N ARG A 30 -15.01 15.56 24.05
CA ARG A 30 -15.22 15.45 25.50
C ARG A 30 -15.64 14.04 25.97
N LEU A 31 -15.15 13.02 25.28
CA LEU A 31 -15.36 11.61 25.61
C LEU A 31 -14.04 10.96 26.04
N PRO A 32 -14.07 9.90 26.87
CA PRO A 32 -12.89 9.08 27.12
C PRO A 32 -12.29 8.57 25.81
N VAL A 33 -11.00 8.82 25.60
CA VAL A 33 -10.24 8.39 24.42
C VAL A 33 -9.27 7.29 24.83
N TYR A 34 -9.31 6.14 24.16
CA TYR A 34 -8.40 5.02 24.38
C TYR A 34 -7.39 4.94 23.20
N PRO A 35 -6.14 5.40 23.39
CA PRO A 35 -5.14 5.43 22.33
C PRO A 35 -4.45 4.06 22.15
N VAL A 36 -4.44 3.57 20.91
CA VAL A 36 -3.78 2.34 20.49
C VAL A 36 -2.90 2.61 19.28
N VAL A 37 -1.64 2.17 19.32
CA VAL A 37 -0.72 2.22 18.19
C VAL A 37 -0.32 0.82 17.74
N ILE A 38 -0.28 0.61 16.42
CA ILE A 38 0.39 -0.54 15.80
C ILE A 38 1.70 -0.08 15.15
N PHE A 39 2.81 -0.66 15.59
CA PHE A 39 4.11 -0.49 14.93
C PHE A 39 4.36 -1.64 13.96
N SER A 40 4.54 -1.30 12.67
CA SER A 40 4.69 -2.26 11.58
C SER A 40 6.03 -2.15 10.84
N TYR A 41 6.99 -1.37 11.33
CA TYR A 41 8.34 -1.32 10.75
C TYR A 41 9.11 -2.63 11.03
N ASN A 42 10.09 -2.97 10.17
CA ASN A 42 10.86 -4.22 10.32
C ASN A 42 11.95 -4.14 11.41
N SER A 43 12.44 -2.94 11.69
CA SER A 43 13.51 -2.62 12.65
C SER A 43 13.34 -1.18 13.14
N PRO A 44 13.79 -0.85 14.36
CA PRO A 44 14.48 -1.70 15.34
C PRO A 44 13.55 -2.75 15.98
N LYS A 45 14.11 -3.74 16.68
CA LYS A 45 13.32 -4.72 17.46
C LYS A 45 13.32 -4.41 18.95
N THR A 46 13.84 -3.26 19.35
CA THR A 46 13.80 -2.77 20.73
C THR A 46 12.37 -2.50 21.16
N THR A 47 12.08 -2.64 22.45
CA THR A 47 10.76 -2.33 23.00
C THR A 47 10.45 -0.85 22.79
N GLU A 48 9.28 -0.55 22.23
CA GLU A 48 8.76 0.81 22.12
C GLU A 48 8.21 1.32 23.44
N SER A 49 8.30 2.63 23.66
CA SER A 49 7.66 3.27 24.81
C SER A 49 6.14 3.17 24.70
N SER A 50 5.48 2.91 25.83
CA SER A 50 4.01 2.94 25.98
C SER A 50 3.51 4.22 26.65
N ASN A 51 4.39 5.20 26.87
CA ASN A 51 4.01 6.51 27.39
C ASN A 51 4.82 7.66 26.81
N TYR A 52 4.28 8.86 26.97
CA TYR A 52 4.95 10.13 26.77
C TYR A 52 4.83 10.96 28.05
N LYS A 53 5.96 11.53 28.47
CA LYS A 53 6.06 12.28 29.72
C LYS A 53 6.57 13.69 29.51
N VAL A 54 6.09 14.60 30.36
CA VAL A 54 6.63 15.95 30.53
C VAL A 54 7.01 16.08 32.00
N GLU A 55 8.31 16.09 32.28
CA GLU A 55 8.87 16.07 33.63
C GLU A 55 9.82 17.27 33.83
N PHE A 56 9.74 17.87 35.01
CA PHE A 56 10.67 18.84 35.58
C PHE A 56 11.31 18.21 36.84
N PRO A 57 12.41 18.77 37.38
CA PRO A 57 13.10 18.18 38.53
C PRO A 57 12.22 17.91 39.77
N ASP A 58 11.16 18.69 39.93
CA ASP A 58 10.26 18.68 41.08
C ASP A 58 8.81 18.25 40.74
N LEU A 59 8.47 18.05 39.45
CA LEU A 59 7.10 17.79 39.02
C LEU A 59 6.98 16.97 37.72
N GLU A 60 6.22 15.86 37.76
CA GLU A 60 5.70 15.18 36.57
C GLU A 60 4.40 15.88 36.13
N VAL A 61 4.48 16.73 35.11
CA VAL A 61 3.33 17.52 34.61
C VAL A 61 2.36 16.65 33.80
N LEU A 62 2.90 15.68 33.07
CA LEU A 62 2.11 14.80 32.21
C LEU A 62 2.72 13.41 32.16
N ASN A 63 1.86 12.40 32.23
CA ASN A 63 2.18 11.01 31.93
C ASN A 63 1.05 10.41 31.09
N PHE A 64 1.19 10.56 29.78
CA PHE A 64 0.23 10.09 28.79
C PHE A 64 0.54 8.64 28.42
N ASN A 65 -0.37 7.73 28.77
CA ASN A 65 -0.22 6.29 28.51
C ASN A 65 -1.04 5.85 27.29
N TYR A 66 -0.50 4.91 26.52
CA TYR A 66 -1.16 4.35 25.35
C TYR A 66 -0.82 2.87 25.13
N GLN A 67 -1.72 2.16 24.46
CA GLN A 67 -1.56 0.74 24.18
C GLN A 67 -0.66 0.53 22.95
N VAL A 68 0.41 -0.24 23.11
CA VAL A 68 1.35 -0.56 22.02
C VAL A 68 1.13 -1.99 21.52
N VAL A 69 1.02 -2.12 20.19
CA VAL A 69 1.08 -3.41 19.48
C VAL A 69 2.25 -3.37 18.51
N GLN A 70 3.40 -3.90 18.93
CA GLN A 70 4.62 -3.87 18.13
C GLN A 70 4.81 -5.18 17.36
N LEU A 71 4.39 -5.20 16.10
CA LEU A 71 4.27 -6.45 15.32
C LEU A 71 5.59 -7.20 15.22
N ASN A 72 6.70 -6.50 14.95
CA ASN A 72 8.01 -7.12 14.73
C ASN A 72 8.64 -7.81 15.97
N ARG A 73 7.95 -7.74 17.12
CA ARG A 73 8.27 -8.46 18.37
C ARG A 73 7.23 -9.52 18.75
N LEU A 74 6.10 -9.59 18.05
CA LEU A 74 5.08 -10.63 18.26
C LEU A 74 5.47 -11.89 17.49
N ASN A 75 5.30 -13.05 18.13
CA ASN A 75 5.50 -14.34 17.48
C ASN A 75 4.21 -14.74 16.74
N TRP A 76 4.29 -14.90 15.42
CA TRP A 76 3.14 -15.25 14.59
C TRP A 76 2.48 -16.59 15.00
N LYS A 77 3.25 -17.52 15.58
CA LYS A 77 2.73 -18.83 16.02
C LYS A 77 1.63 -18.70 17.08
N ASP A 78 1.67 -17.64 17.89
CA ASP A 78 0.70 -17.40 18.95
C ASP A 78 -0.68 -16.98 18.38
N TYR A 79 -0.76 -16.69 17.08
CA TYR A 79 -1.94 -16.16 16.41
C TYR A 79 -2.62 -17.14 15.44
N LEU A 80 -2.11 -18.38 15.32
CA LEU A 80 -2.57 -19.35 14.31
C LEU A 80 -4.03 -19.78 14.46
N ASN A 81 -4.53 -19.81 15.70
CA ASN A 81 -5.87 -20.29 16.02
C ASN A 81 -6.85 -19.14 16.31
N GLN A 82 -6.51 -17.92 15.92
CA GLN A 82 -7.36 -16.77 16.17
C GLN A 82 -8.54 -16.74 15.20
N THR A 83 -9.71 -16.31 15.69
CA THR A 83 -10.89 -16.06 14.86
C THR A 83 -10.90 -14.64 14.27
N ASN A 84 -9.89 -13.82 14.59
CA ASN A 84 -9.78 -12.46 14.13
C ASN A 84 -9.14 -12.38 12.73
N PRO A 85 -9.85 -11.97 11.68
CA PRO A 85 -9.31 -11.87 10.32
C PRO A 85 -8.16 -10.87 10.17
N VAL A 86 -8.04 -9.89 11.07
CA VAL A 86 -6.92 -8.95 11.04
C VAL A 86 -5.63 -9.64 11.48
N ALA A 87 -5.70 -10.63 12.39
CA ALA A 87 -4.52 -11.35 12.84
C ALA A 87 -3.86 -12.16 11.71
N SER A 88 -4.64 -12.72 10.77
CA SER A 88 -4.05 -13.41 9.60
C SER A 88 -3.26 -12.47 8.69
N ALA A 89 -3.73 -11.23 8.50
CA ALA A 89 -2.96 -10.21 7.80
C ALA A 89 -1.71 -9.79 8.59
N LEU A 90 -1.86 -9.46 9.87
CA LEU A 90 -0.78 -8.88 10.66
C LEU A 90 0.36 -9.87 10.92
N MET A 91 0.11 -11.19 10.90
CA MET A 91 1.16 -12.22 10.94
C MET A 91 2.24 -12.00 9.88
N ALA A 92 1.90 -11.45 8.70
CA ALA A 92 2.85 -11.11 7.64
C ALA A 92 3.91 -10.06 8.05
N LYS A 93 3.65 -9.32 9.12
CA LYS A 93 4.49 -8.25 9.66
C LYS A 93 5.05 -8.56 11.06
N MET A 94 4.80 -9.77 11.55
CA MET A 94 5.29 -10.24 12.83
C MET A 94 6.75 -10.72 12.78
N GLN A 95 7.26 -11.29 13.86
CA GLN A 95 8.61 -11.86 13.91
C GLN A 95 8.69 -13.16 13.08
N ILE A 96 9.11 -13.06 11.82
CA ILE A 96 9.25 -14.19 10.91
C ILE A 96 10.73 -14.52 10.70
N ALA A 97 11.13 -15.77 10.99
CA ALA A 97 12.45 -16.27 10.59
C ALA A 97 12.52 -16.42 9.06
N LYS A 98 13.67 -16.14 8.43
CA LYS A 98 13.80 -16.19 6.96
C LYS A 98 13.32 -17.53 6.37
N ALA A 99 13.67 -18.64 7.01
CA ALA A 99 13.25 -19.98 6.58
C ALA A 99 11.74 -20.25 6.74
N ASP A 100 11.08 -19.55 7.66
CA ASP A 100 9.66 -19.74 7.96
C ASP A 100 8.75 -18.94 7.03
N ARG A 101 9.28 -18.02 6.20
CA ARG A 101 8.46 -17.11 5.36
C ARG A 101 7.41 -17.84 4.50
N PRO A 102 7.74 -18.93 3.77
CA PRO A 102 6.72 -19.71 3.05
C PRO A 102 5.67 -20.32 3.97
N LYS A 103 6.10 -20.81 5.14
CA LYS A 103 5.21 -21.41 6.14
C LYS A 103 4.25 -20.37 6.72
N VAL A 104 4.73 -19.19 7.08
CA VAL A 104 3.88 -18.10 7.58
C VAL A 104 2.85 -17.69 6.54
N LYS A 105 3.25 -17.55 5.27
CA LYS A 105 2.33 -17.21 4.19
C LYS A 105 1.22 -18.26 4.04
N LEU A 106 1.58 -19.54 4.07
CA LEU A 106 0.61 -20.62 4.05
C LEU A 106 -0.38 -20.53 5.23
N GLU A 107 0.12 -20.35 6.45
CA GLU A 107 -0.74 -20.28 7.63
C GLU A 107 -1.64 -19.04 7.64
N CYS A 108 -1.18 -17.90 7.13
CA CYS A 108 -2.03 -16.72 6.94
C CYS A 108 -3.20 -17.02 5.99
N LEU A 109 -2.93 -17.71 4.88
CA LEU A 109 -3.94 -18.08 3.89
C LEU A 109 -4.88 -19.17 4.42
N ARG A 110 -4.36 -20.17 5.14
CA ARG A 110 -5.17 -21.22 5.79
C ARG A 110 -6.14 -20.62 6.78
N MET A 111 -5.65 -19.75 7.68
CA MET A 111 -6.49 -19.04 8.63
C MET A 111 -7.51 -18.14 7.92
N LEU A 112 -7.13 -17.44 6.84
CA LEU A 112 -8.09 -16.63 6.09
C LEU A 112 -9.19 -17.48 5.44
N ALA A 113 -8.85 -18.66 4.93
CA ALA A 113 -9.80 -19.59 4.31
C ALA A 113 -10.80 -20.18 5.32
N THR A 114 -10.38 -20.43 6.56
CA THR A 114 -11.29 -20.96 7.61
C THR A 114 -12.31 -19.92 8.09
N LEU A 115 -11.98 -18.63 8.02
CA LEU A 115 -12.85 -17.55 8.48
C LEU A 115 -14.07 -17.29 7.57
N LYS A 116 -14.09 -17.86 6.35
CA LYS A 116 -15.20 -17.77 5.39
C LYS A 116 -15.76 -16.33 5.24
N LEU A 117 -14.86 -15.36 5.11
CA LEU A 117 -15.24 -13.97 4.93
C LEU A 117 -15.88 -13.75 3.56
N ASN A 118 -16.57 -12.63 3.40
CA ASN A 118 -17.06 -12.23 2.09
C ASN A 118 -15.88 -11.99 1.10
N PRO A 119 -16.09 -12.14 -0.22
CA PRO A 119 -15.02 -12.06 -1.20
C PRO A 119 -14.21 -10.76 -1.17
N ALA A 120 -14.85 -9.63 -0.87
CA ALA A 120 -14.20 -8.33 -0.81
C ALA A 120 -13.20 -8.25 0.37
N LYS A 121 -13.60 -8.72 1.56
CA LYS A 121 -12.72 -8.77 2.75
C LYS A 121 -11.60 -9.78 2.58
N THR A 122 -11.90 -10.95 2.02
CA THR A 122 -10.88 -11.97 1.71
C THR A 122 -9.82 -11.39 0.77
N LYS A 123 -10.25 -10.72 -0.31
CA LYS A 123 -9.33 -10.06 -1.26
C LYS A 123 -8.48 -8.97 -0.61
N LEU A 124 -9.08 -8.15 0.26
CA LEU A 124 -8.36 -7.09 0.96
C LEU A 124 -7.26 -7.66 1.86
N ILE A 125 -7.57 -8.70 2.62
CA ILE A 125 -6.62 -9.32 3.56
C ILE A 125 -5.55 -10.12 2.81
N SER A 126 -5.91 -10.87 1.78
CA SER A 126 -4.94 -11.60 0.96
C SER A 126 -3.97 -10.64 0.28
N GLY A 127 -4.47 -9.54 -0.31
CA GLY A 127 -3.63 -8.51 -0.92
C GLY A 127 -2.66 -7.86 0.08
N PHE A 128 -3.09 -7.66 1.33
CA PHE A 128 -2.20 -7.21 2.40
C PHE A 128 -1.07 -8.22 2.65
N ILE A 129 -1.40 -9.51 2.79
CA ILE A 129 -0.42 -10.59 2.99
C ILE A 129 0.59 -10.60 1.84
N ASP A 130 0.13 -10.53 0.59
CA ASP A 130 1.00 -10.56 -0.60
C ASP A 130 1.92 -9.34 -0.70
N THR A 131 1.42 -8.16 -0.33
CA THR A 131 2.20 -6.91 -0.35
C THR A 131 3.33 -6.95 0.67
N TYR A 132 3.06 -7.42 1.88
CA TYR A 132 4.02 -7.37 2.99
C TYR A 132 4.87 -8.63 3.16
N LEU A 133 4.41 -9.79 2.68
CA LEU A 133 5.12 -11.06 2.66
C LEU A 133 5.32 -11.56 1.22
N LYS A 134 6.00 -10.72 0.42
CA LYS A 134 6.41 -11.08 -0.95
C LYS A 134 7.49 -12.15 -0.91
N LEU A 135 7.19 -13.33 -1.44
CA LEU A 135 8.13 -14.44 -1.52
C LEU A 135 9.02 -14.31 -2.76
N THR A 136 10.22 -14.87 -2.67
CA THR A 136 11.12 -15.12 -3.80
C THR A 136 10.66 -16.36 -4.58
N ALA A 137 11.11 -16.53 -5.82
CA ALA A 137 10.77 -17.70 -6.63
C ALA A 137 11.12 -19.05 -5.95
N SER A 138 12.23 -19.11 -5.21
CA SER A 138 12.60 -20.28 -4.42
C SER A 138 11.64 -20.52 -3.25
N GLU A 139 11.21 -19.45 -2.57
CA GLU A 139 10.23 -19.53 -1.48
C GLU A 139 8.83 -19.89 -1.98
N GLU A 140 8.44 -19.44 -3.17
CA GLU A 140 7.17 -19.83 -3.81
C GLU A 140 7.15 -21.31 -4.16
N LYS A 141 8.26 -21.87 -4.64
CA LYS A 141 8.39 -23.32 -4.85
C LYS A 141 8.22 -24.11 -3.55
N LEU A 142 8.79 -23.62 -2.45
CA LEU A 142 8.61 -24.22 -1.13
C LEU A 142 7.16 -24.09 -0.62
N LEU A 143 6.51 -22.95 -0.86
CA LEU A 143 5.09 -22.77 -0.56
C LEU A 143 4.23 -23.78 -1.32
N GLN A 144 4.50 -23.97 -2.62
CA GLN A 144 3.79 -24.96 -3.43
C GLN A 144 3.97 -26.38 -2.90
N GLN A 145 5.20 -26.75 -2.54
CA GLN A 145 5.47 -28.05 -1.92
C GLN A 145 4.76 -28.23 -0.56
N ASN A 146 4.60 -27.16 0.21
CA ASN A 146 3.85 -27.20 1.46
C ASN A 146 2.33 -27.32 1.21
N LEU A 147 1.81 -26.69 0.15
CA LEU A 147 0.42 -26.83 -0.28
C LEU A 147 0.10 -28.25 -0.77
N ASP A 148 1.07 -28.96 -1.35
CA ASP A 148 0.89 -30.35 -1.78
C ASP A 148 0.81 -31.33 -0.59
N LYS A 149 1.26 -30.92 0.61
CA LYS A 149 1.25 -31.75 1.83
C LYS A 149 -0.01 -31.61 2.67
N ILE A 150 -0.84 -30.61 2.42
CA ILE A 150 -2.09 -30.40 3.18
C ILE A 150 -3.27 -31.14 2.53
N ASN A 151 -4.37 -31.26 3.28
CA ASN A 151 -5.60 -31.89 2.81
C ASN A 151 -6.10 -31.22 1.50
N PRO A 152 -6.52 -32.01 0.47
CA PRO A 152 -7.10 -31.49 -0.78
C PRO A 152 -8.18 -30.42 -0.61
N ILE A 153 -9.05 -30.53 0.40
CA ILE A 153 -10.11 -29.54 0.66
C ILE A 153 -9.51 -28.21 1.13
N GLU A 154 -8.57 -28.26 2.08
CA GLU A 154 -7.87 -27.06 2.56
C GLU A 154 -7.08 -26.40 1.43
N ARG A 155 -6.38 -27.22 0.63
CA ARG A 155 -5.67 -26.76 -0.56
C ARG A 155 -6.60 -26.02 -1.51
N LYS A 156 -7.77 -26.59 -1.84
CA LYS A 156 -8.74 -25.96 -2.73
C LYS A 156 -9.15 -24.57 -2.22
N ASN A 157 -9.51 -24.47 -0.94
CA ASN A 157 -9.96 -23.20 -0.35
C ASN A 157 -8.85 -22.15 -0.34
N VAL A 158 -7.59 -22.54 -0.06
CA VAL A 158 -6.44 -21.63 -0.13
C VAL A 158 -6.16 -21.20 -1.58
N MET A 159 -6.23 -22.13 -2.53
CA MET A 159 -6.01 -21.83 -3.94
C MET A 159 -7.06 -20.89 -4.51
N GLU A 160 -8.34 -21.03 -4.14
CA GLU A 160 -9.41 -20.11 -4.56
C GLU A 160 -9.14 -18.66 -4.14
N ILE A 161 -8.52 -18.45 -2.98
CA ILE A 161 -8.08 -17.12 -2.54
C ILE A 161 -7.01 -16.62 -3.50
N VAL A 162 -5.96 -17.41 -3.74
CA VAL A 162 -4.77 -17.02 -4.51
C VAL A 162 -5.10 -16.77 -5.99
N THR A 163 -5.82 -17.68 -6.64
CA THR A 163 -6.10 -17.60 -8.08
C THR A 163 -7.04 -16.45 -8.42
N SER A 164 -8.12 -16.25 -7.64
CA SER A 164 -9.12 -15.23 -7.92
C SER A 164 -8.57 -13.80 -7.89
N TRP A 165 -7.60 -13.52 -7.02
CA TRP A 165 -6.95 -12.21 -6.98
C TRP A 165 -5.85 -12.08 -8.04
N MET A 166 -5.06 -13.14 -8.27
CA MET A 166 -3.93 -13.10 -9.20
C MET A 166 -4.40 -12.88 -10.63
N GLU A 167 -5.48 -13.56 -11.05
CA GLU A 167 -6.09 -13.36 -12.36
C GLU A 167 -6.62 -11.93 -12.55
N LYS A 168 -7.33 -11.39 -11.56
CA LYS A 168 -7.82 -9.99 -11.61
C LYS A 168 -6.69 -8.97 -11.59
N GLY A 169 -5.63 -9.23 -10.82
CA GLY A 169 -4.44 -8.37 -10.74
C GLY A 169 -3.67 -8.33 -12.06
N ILE A 170 -3.51 -9.49 -12.71
CA ILE A 170 -2.90 -9.59 -14.04
C ILE A 170 -3.75 -8.86 -15.08
N GLN A 171 -5.07 -9.06 -15.08
CA GLN A 171 -5.97 -8.37 -16.01
C GLN A 171 -5.91 -6.85 -15.84
N GLN A 172 -5.97 -6.35 -14.60
CA GLN A 172 -5.87 -4.92 -14.32
C GLN A 172 -4.50 -4.36 -14.70
N GLY A 173 -3.42 -5.07 -14.36
CA GLY A 173 -2.06 -4.66 -14.71
C GLY A 173 -1.82 -4.64 -16.22
N LEU A 174 -2.36 -5.61 -16.96
CA LEU A 174 -2.28 -5.64 -18.42
C LEU A 174 -3.09 -4.52 -19.05
N GLN A 175 -4.30 -4.24 -18.54
CA GLN A 175 -5.13 -3.13 -19.01
C GLN A 175 -4.46 -1.77 -18.77
N GLN A 176 -3.92 -1.56 -17.56
CA GLN A 176 -3.17 -0.34 -17.23
C GLN A 176 -1.89 -0.20 -18.08
N GLY A 177 -1.13 -1.29 -18.23
CA GLY A 177 0.09 -1.31 -19.05
C GLY A 177 -0.20 -1.03 -20.53
N LEU A 178 -1.29 -1.58 -21.08
CA LEU A 178 -1.72 -1.31 -22.45
C LEU A 178 -2.13 0.17 -22.62
N GLN A 179 -2.91 0.72 -21.69
CA GLN A 179 -3.34 2.11 -21.74
C GLN A 179 -2.15 3.08 -21.63
N GLN A 180 -1.21 2.81 -20.72
CA GLN A 180 0.02 3.58 -20.60
C GLN A 180 0.90 3.45 -21.84
N GLY A 181 1.03 2.25 -22.41
CA GLY A 181 1.80 2.01 -23.63
C GLY A 181 1.22 2.75 -24.84
N LEU A 182 -0.10 2.78 -25.00
CA LEU A 182 -0.78 3.54 -26.04
C LEU A 182 -0.52 5.05 -25.87
N GLN A 183 -0.76 5.59 -24.67
CA GLN A 183 -0.55 7.02 -24.40
C GLN A 183 0.92 7.44 -24.64
N GLN A 184 1.88 6.62 -24.19
CA GLN A 184 3.30 6.87 -24.45
C GLN A 184 3.63 6.81 -25.94
N GLY A 185 3.05 5.85 -26.67
CA GLY A 185 3.19 5.75 -28.13
C GLY A 185 2.67 6.98 -28.87
N GLU A 186 1.47 7.44 -28.52
CA GLU A 186 0.85 8.65 -29.09
C GLU A 186 1.69 9.89 -28.81
N LEU A 187 2.11 10.09 -27.55
CA LEU A 187 2.98 11.21 -27.17
C LEU A 187 4.30 11.21 -27.95
N LEU A 188 4.92 10.04 -28.13
CA LEU A 188 6.16 9.92 -28.90
C LEU A 188 5.97 10.33 -30.36
N ILE A 189 4.87 9.93 -30.98
CA ILE A 189 4.56 10.31 -32.37
C ILE A 189 4.24 11.79 -32.48
N ILE A 190 3.39 12.31 -31.59
CA ILE A 190 2.98 13.72 -31.55
C ILE A 190 4.19 14.64 -31.40
N LYS A 191 5.09 14.36 -30.47
CA LYS A 191 6.33 15.14 -30.30
C LYS A 191 7.19 15.13 -31.55
N LYS A 192 7.36 13.97 -32.20
CA LYS A 192 8.13 13.86 -33.45
C LYS A 192 7.50 14.67 -34.59
N GLN A 193 6.17 14.64 -34.71
CA GLN A 193 5.45 15.38 -35.73
C GLN A 193 5.49 16.89 -35.48
N LEU A 194 5.24 17.33 -34.25
CA LEU A 194 5.31 18.74 -33.87
C LEU A 194 6.73 19.29 -34.10
N ASN A 195 7.77 18.56 -33.68
CA ASN A 195 9.16 18.98 -33.94
C ASN A 195 9.48 19.07 -35.44
N ARG A 196 8.95 18.14 -36.25
CA ARG A 196 9.14 18.17 -37.70
C ARG A 196 8.42 19.33 -38.38
N LYS A 197 7.23 19.70 -37.87
CA LYS A 197 6.36 20.71 -38.50
C LYS A 197 6.70 22.14 -38.05
N LEU A 198 6.99 22.33 -36.77
CA LEU A 198 7.17 23.63 -36.13
C LEU A 198 8.64 23.96 -35.78
N GLY A 199 9.56 23.01 -35.95
CA GLY A 199 10.96 23.15 -35.55
C GLY A 199 11.21 22.69 -34.10
N GLU A 200 12.35 23.05 -33.52
CA GLU A 200 12.66 22.67 -32.13
C GLU A 200 11.67 23.30 -31.14
N ILE A 201 10.98 22.45 -30.38
CA ILE A 201 10.03 22.85 -29.34
C ILE A 201 10.74 22.89 -28.00
N GLU A 202 10.51 23.96 -27.23
CA GLU A 202 11.08 24.10 -25.91
C GLU A 202 10.63 22.99 -24.93
N LEU A 203 11.54 22.61 -24.03
CA LEU A 203 11.31 21.61 -22.98
C LEU A 203 10.07 21.91 -22.11
N THR A 204 9.83 23.18 -21.83
CA THR A 204 8.67 23.66 -21.04
C THR A 204 7.34 23.30 -21.70
N THR A 205 7.25 23.40 -23.02
CA THR A 205 6.07 23.05 -23.82
C THR A 205 5.91 21.54 -23.92
N ILE A 206 7.03 20.79 -24.02
CA ILE A 206 7.03 19.32 -24.00
C ILE A 206 6.47 18.78 -22.67
N GLU A 207 6.88 19.35 -21.54
CA GLU A 207 6.38 18.95 -20.21
C GLU A 207 4.87 19.21 -20.04
N LYS A 208 4.32 20.25 -20.68
CA LYS A 208 2.88 20.50 -20.70
C LYS A 208 2.15 19.42 -21.51
N ILE A 209 2.69 19.03 -22.66
CA ILE A 209 2.13 17.98 -23.52
C ILE A 209 2.13 16.61 -22.80
N GLU A 210 3.19 16.28 -22.05
CA GLU A 210 3.27 15.03 -21.29
C GLU A 210 2.23 14.89 -20.17
N LYS A 211 1.68 16.01 -19.70
CA LYS A 211 0.67 16.02 -18.63
C LYS A 211 -0.76 15.92 -19.15
N LEU A 212 -0.97 15.93 -20.46
CA LEU A 212 -2.29 15.82 -21.06
C LEU A 212 -2.90 14.43 -20.85
N SER A 213 -4.23 14.38 -20.70
CA SER A 213 -4.98 13.13 -20.74
C SER A 213 -4.93 12.51 -22.15
N THR A 214 -5.14 11.20 -22.26
CA THR A 214 -5.18 10.49 -23.56
C THR A 214 -6.13 11.17 -24.56
N THR A 215 -7.32 11.57 -24.11
CA THR A 215 -8.29 12.29 -24.95
C THR A 215 -7.75 13.63 -25.47
N LYS A 216 -7.00 14.38 -24.65
CA LYS A 216 -6.38 15.64 -25.07
C LYS A 216 -5.19 15.44 -25.98
N ILE A 217 -4.48 14.32 -25.84
CA ILE A 217 -3.41 13.91 -26.75
C ILE A 217 -3.99 13.60 -28.14
N GLU A 218 -5.13 12.91 -28.21
CA GLU A 218 -5.85 12.66 -29.47
C GLU A 218 -6.35 13.96 -30.12
N GLU A 219 -6.99 14.86 -29.37
CA GLU A 219 -7.41 16.17 -29.87
C GLU A 219 -6.23 17.01 -30.39
N LEU A 220 -5.08 16.95 -29.71
CA LEU A 220 -3.85 17.61 -30.15
C LEU A 220 -3.31 16.99 -31.45
N ALA A 221 -3.46 15.68 -31.64
CA ALA A 221 -3.05 14.98 -32.87
C ALA A 221 -3.80 15.47 -34.11
N GLU A 222 -5.07 15.86 -33.96
CA GLU A 222 -5.84 16.47 -35.04
C GLU A 222 -5.50 17.95 -35.21
N ALA A 223 -5.53 18.73 -34.12
CA ALA A 223 -5.31 20.17 -34.17
C ALA A 223 -3.91 20.54 -34.69
N MET A 224 -2.90 19.69 -34.43
CA MET A 224 -1.54 19.95 -34.91
C MET A 224 -1.42 19.98 -36.44
N LEU A 225 -2.37 19.38 -37.17
CA LEU A 225 -2.37 19.39 -38.63
C LEU A 225 -2.64 20.78 -39.20
N ASP A 226 -3.24 21.66 -38.42
CA ASP A 226 -3.53 23.05 -38.82
C ASP A 226 -2.49 24.05 -38.31
N PHE A 227 -1.66 23.68 -37.32
CA PHE A 227 -0.68 24.61 -36.75
C PHE A 227 0.37 25.04 -37.76
N THR A 228 0.64 26.35 -37.81
CA THR A 228 1.68 26.97 -38.65
C THR A 228 2.82 27.56 -37.83
N SER A 229 2.64 27.74 -36.51
CA SER A 229 3.65 28.29 -35.61
C SER A 229 3.58 27.69 -34.19
N VAL A 230 4.67 27.83 -33.43
CA VAL A 230 4.74 27.38 -32.02
C VAL A 230 3.76 28.15 -31.12
N LEU A 231 3.45 29.41 -31.45
CA LEU A 231 2.51 30.23 -30.68
C LEU A 231 1.08 29.66 -30.69
N GLU A 232 0.67 29.03 -31.78
CA GLU A 232 -0.66 28.38 -31.89
C GLU A 232 -0.74 27.12 -31.01
N LEU A 233 0.35 26.35 -30.93
CA LEU A 233 0.49 25.21 -30.03
C LEU A 233 0.40 25.66 -28.55
N GLU A 234 1.10 26.72 -28.19
CA GLU A 234 1.07 27.26 -26.82
C GLU A 234 -0.31 27.79 -26.45
N ALA A 235 -0.99 28.51 -27.35
CA ALA A 235 -2.35 28.97 -27.15
C ALA A 235 -3.34 27.80 -26.99
N TRP A 236 -3.17 26.74 -27.78
CA TRP A 236 -3.98 25.53 -27.66
C TRP A 236 -3.79 24.85 -26.30
N LEU A 237 -2.54 24.73 -25.83
CA LEU A 237 -2.21 24.13 -24.54
C LEU A 237 -2.75 24.94 -23.35
N GLU A 238 -2.72 26.28 -23.43
CA GLU A 238 -3.30 27.12 -22.37
C GLU A 238 -4.83 27.02 -22.30
N LYS A 239 -5.50 26.76 -23.44
CA LYS A 239 -6.96 26.59 -23.51
C LYS A 239 -7.43 25.20 -23.07
N ASN A 240 -6.55 24.19 -23.13
CA ASN A 240 -6.89 22.78 -22.91
C ASN A 240 -6.16 22.14 -21.72
N LYS A 241 -5.94 22.90 -20.63
CA LYS A 241 -5.38 22.39 -19.37
C LYS A 241 -6.21 21.28 -18.73
#